data_AF-A0A538U5J8-F1
#
_entry.id   AF-A0A538U5J8-F1
#
_cell.length_a   1.000
_cell.length_b   1.000
_cell.length_c   1.000
_cell.angle_alpha   90.00
_cell.angle_beta   90.00
_cell.angle_gamma   90.00
#
_symmetry.space_group_name_H-M   'P 1'
#
loop_
_entity.id
_entity.type
_entity.pdbx_description
1 polymer ?
#
loop_
_entity_poly.entity_id
_entity_poly.type
_entity_poly.pdbx_seq_one_letter_code
_entity_poly.pdbx_strand_id
1 'polypeptide(L)'
;MRAVPGRPRPGPLPGARRAAPADPRRGGRSMGLTATRRAARLCDTPRRHLRPAARANPPPRRSPRPMYDRAQHLATWDHFRQVHGMTLRVLDLVPADQIDSHPILNMRSPKELIVHLYGTIVRDITEGVVSGAIRAEDDVATLARLKTKGDLLRFVTESWTAADRAAGAITDAALQASVKTPWGFDMPGTVCMSVIRDEYFHHRGQLYAYVRQMGGAPPMMWDFEHNAPEFRPRERQTA
;
A
#
# COMPACT_ATOMS: atom_id res chain seq x y z
N MET A 1 -44.61 16.83 28.82
CA MET A 1 -43.57 17.03 27.79
C MET A 1 -42.93 18.39 28.02
N ARG A 2 -41.65 18.44 28.44
CA ARG A 2 -40.90 19.71 28.60
C ARG A 2 -39.90 19.83 27.45
N ALA A 3 -39.94 20.96 26.75
CA ALA A 3 -39.07 21.28 25.62
C ALA A 3 -37.65 21.63 26.08
N VAL A 4 -36.64 21.17 25.33
CA VAL A 4 -35.21 21.51 25.52
C VAL A 4 -34.88 22.73 24.66
N PRO A 5 -34.16 23.76 25.16
CA PRO A 5 -33.79 24.92 24.35
C PRO A 5 -32.63 24.62 23.40
N GLY A 6 -32.74 25.09 22.16
CA GLY A 6 -31.75 24.88 21.09
C GLY A 6 -30.40 25.59 21.31
N ARG A 7 -29.33 25.00 20.79
CA ARG A 7 -27.97 25.57 20.79
C ARG A 7 -27.88 26.76 19.81
N PRO A 8 -27.11 27.81 20.13
CA PRO A 8 -26.89 28.95 19.23
C PRO A 8 -25.93 28.59 18.07
N ARG A 9 -26.14 29.20 16.90
CA ARG A 9 -25.29 29.07 15.71
C ARG A 9 -23.99 29.87 15.87
N PRO A 10 -22.84 29.39 15.35
CA PRO A 10 -21.59 30.15 15.38
C PRO A 10 -21.61 31.28 14.33
N GLY A 11 -21.06 32.44 14.72
CA GLY A 11 -20.91 33.61 13.85
C GLY A 11 -19.76 33.49 12.84
N PRO A 12 -19.67 34.41 11.86
CA PRO A 12 -18.73 34.31 10.74
C PRO A 12 -17.30 34.67 11.14
N LEU A 13 -16.32 33.98 10.52
CA LEU A 13 -14.89 34.22 10.70
C LEU A 13 -14.41 35.47 9.91
N PRO A 14 -13.53 36.31 10.48
CA PRO A 14 -13.04 37.51 9.80
C PRO A 14 -11.86 37.24 8.84
N GLY A 15 -12.03 37.68 7.58
CA GLY A 15 -11.04 38.47 6.83
C GLY A 15 -9.76 37.80 6.31
N ALA A 16 -9.83 37.12 5.16
CA ALA A 16 -8.65 36.84 4.34
C ALA A 16 -8.35 38.01 3.39
N ARG A 17 -7.26 38.75 3.63
CA ARG A 17 -6.73 39.75 2.68
C ARG A 17 -5.89 39.05 1.61
N ARG A 18 -6.22 39.27 0.33
CA ARG A 18 -5.46 38.81 -0.84
C ARG A 18 -4.16 39.61 -0.99
N ALA A 19 -3.05 38.91 -1.24
CA ALA A 19 -1.76 39.50 -1.61
C ALA A 19 -1.74 39.88 -3.11
N ALA A 20 -1.09 41.01 -3.44
CA ALA A 20 -0.90 41.52 -4.80
C ALA A 20 0.39 40.96 -5.44
N PRO A 21 0.48 40.86 -6.79
CA PRO A 21 1.63 40.29 -7.49
C PRO A 21 2.78 41.29 -7.70
N ALA A 22 4.01 40.76 -7.76
CA ALA A 22 5.25 41.52 -7.95
C ALA A 22 5.55 41.82 -9.44
N ASP A 23 6.07 43.03 -9.70
CA ASP A 23 6.43 43.59 -11.01
C ASP A 23 7.80 43.06 -11.52
N PRO A 24 7.90 42.52 -12.76
CA PRO A 24 9.14 42.03 -13.32
C PRO A 24 9.82 43.11 -14.18
N ARG A 25 10.58 44.01 -13.55
CA ARG A 25 11.52 44.89 -14.27
C ARG A 25 12.83 45.07 -13.51
N ARG A 26 13.81 44.20 -13.80
CA ARG A 26 15.22 44.55 -13.69
C ARG A 26 16.04 43.81 -14.75
N GLY A 27 16.32 44.51 -15.84
CA GLY A 27 17.29 44.13 -16.85
C GLY A 27 18.72 44.53 -16.47
N GLY A 28 19.68 43.97 -17.20
CA GLY A 28 21.11 44.30 -17.13
C GLY A 28 21.93 43.19 -17.79
N ARG A 29 21.96 43.14 -19.13
CA ARG A 29 23.04 43.62 -20.02
C ARG A 29 24.22 42.65 -20.16
N SER A 30 24.35 42.14 -21.38
CA SER A 30 25.50 41.47 -21.97
C SER A 30 26.69 42.43 -22.12
N MET A 31 27.90 41.87 -22.11
CA MET A 31 29.09 42.40 -22.79
C MET A 31 30.01 41.21 -23.06
N GLY A 32 30.12 40.81 -24.32
CA GLY A 32 31.21 39.96 -24.79
C GLY A 32 32.45 40.81 -25.01
N LEU A 33 33.63 40.20 -24.96
CA LEU A 33 34.86 40.73 -25.57
C LEU A 33 35.81 39.59 -25.91
N THR A 34 36.35 39.71 -27.11
CA THR A 34 37.06 38.73 -27.92
C THR A 34 38.56 38.77 -27.65
N ALA A 35 39.19 37.59 -27.75
CA ALA A 35 40.54 37.28 -28.24
C ALA A 35 41.76 38.13 -27.81
N THR A 36 42.82 37.45 -27.35
CA THR A 36 44.15 37.60 -27.97
C THR A 36 44.96 36.30 -27.87
N ARG A 37 45.46 35.86 -29.03
CA ARG A 37 46.47 34.80 -29.18
C ARG A 37 47.83 35.39 -28.85
N ARG A 38 48.66 34.68 -28.08
CA ARG A 38 50.11 34.87 -28.12
C ARG A 38 50.81 33.52 -28.14
N ALA A 39 51.59 33.33 -29.19
CA ALA A 39 52.35 32.14 -29.50
C ALA A 39 53.57 32.00 -28.59
N ALA A 40 53.83 30.76 -28.13
CA ALA A 40 55.14 30.33 -27.66
C ALA A 40 55.56 29.11 -28.48
N ARG A 41 56.77 29.18 -29.04
CA ARG A 41 57.36 28.20 -29.94
C ARG A 41 58.06 27.08 -29.15
N LEU A 42 57.89 25.87 -29.68
CA LEU A 42 58.89 24.81 -29.91
C LEU A 42 59.70 24.29 -28.72
N CYS A 43 59.34 23.08 -28.29
CA CYS A 43 60.32 22.05 -27.98
C CYS A 43 59.87 20.77 -28.71
N ASP A 44 60.64 20.37 -29.71
CA ASP A 44 60.33 19.30 -30.66
C ASP A 44 60.72 17.95 -30.03
N THR A 45 59.72 17.11 -29.73
CA THR A 45 59.92 15.74 -29.22
C THR A 45 59.28 14.77 -30.20
N PRO A 46 59.98 13.69 -30.61
CA PRO A 46 59.47 12.79 -31.63
C PRO A 46 58.21 12.06 -31.12
N ARG A 47 57.08 12.34 -31.77
CA ARG A 47 55.80 11.66 -31.52
C ARG A 47 55.94 10.18 -31.89
N ARG A 48 56.11 9.33 -30.88
CA ARG A 48 55.84 7.90 -30.99
C ARG A 48 54.36 7.75 -31.37
N HIS A 49 54.06 7.21 -32.55
CA HIS A 49 52.70 6.88 -32.96
C HIS A 49 52.14 5.78 -32.05
N LEU A 50 51.52 6.18 -30.93
CA LEU A 50 50.66 5.30 -30.16
C LEU A 50 49.42 5.01 -31.01
N ARG A 51 49.28 3.76 -31.47
CA ARG A 51 48.01 3.26 -31.98
C ARG A 51 46.92 3.59 -30.95
N PRO A 52 45.79 4.20 -31.34
CA PRO A 52 44.69 4.39 -30.41
C PRO A 52 44.23 3.00 -29.96
N ALA A 53 44.30 2.74 -28.66
CA ALA A 53 43.68 1.57 -28.07
C ALA A 53 42.21 1.56 -28.51
N ALA A 54 41.75 0.45 -29.10
CA ALA A 54 40.34 0.26 -29.39
C ALA A 54 39.57 0.50 -28.09
N ARG A 55 38.71 1.53 -28.07
CA ARG A 55 37.82 1.78 -26.94
C ARG A 55 36.96 0.53 -26.81
N ALA A 56 37.20 -0.26 -25.77
CA ALA A 56 36.29 -1.33 -25.39
C ALA A 56 34.90 -0.71 -25.21
N ASN A 57 33.89 -1.32 -25.82
CA ASN A 57 32.51 -0.90 -25.62
C ASN A 57 32.22 -0.93 -24.12
N PRO A 58 31.58 0.12 -23.56
CA PRO A 58 31.17 0.07 -22.18
C PRO A 58 30.26 -1.16 -21.97
N PRO A 59 30.35 -1.83 -20.81
CA PRO A 59 29.47 -2.95 -20.52
C PRO A 59 28.00 -2.51 -20.68
N PRO A 60 27.10 -3.39 -21.12
CA PRO A 60 25.70 -3.05 -21.28
C PRO A 60 25.18 -2.47 -19.97
N ARG A 61 24.55 -1.29 -20.05
CA ARG A 61 23.91 -0.66 -18.90
C ARG A 61 22.87 -1.65 -18.37
N ARG A 62 23.06 -2.14 -17.14
CA ARG A 62 22.01 -2.88 -16.44
C ARG A 62 20.76 -2.01 -16.41
N SER A 63 19.65 -2.54 -16.90
CA SER A 63 18.34 -1.93 -16.71
C SER A 63 18.15 -1.61 -15.23
N PRO A 64 17.60 -0.43 -14.87
CA PRO A 64 17.27 -0.16 -13.47
C PRO A 64 16.40 -1.31 -12.95
N ARG A 65 16.76 -1.87 -11.79
CA ARG A 65 15.87 -2.83 -11.12
C ARG A 65 14.54 -2.13 -10.84
N PRO A 66 13.39 -2.79 -11.09
CA PRO A 66 12.11 -2.22 -10.69
C PRO A 66 12.14 -1.93 -9.19
N MET A 67 11.53 -0.81 -8.78
CA MET A 67 11.53 -0.36 -7.37
C MET A 67 10.80 -1.34 -6.43
N TYR A 68 9.94 -2.19 -6.99
CA TYR A 68 9.20 -3.25 -6.30
C TYR A 68 9.28 -4.57 -7.09
N ASP A 69 10.18 -5.45 -6.66
CA ASP A 69 10.41 -6.79 -7.21
C ASP A 69 9.83 -7.90 -6.30
N ARG A 70 9.93 -9.15 -6.74
CA ARG A 70 9.42 -10.33 -6.02
C ARG A 70 10.06 -10.47 -4.64
N ALA A 71 11.34 -10.14 -4.47
CA ALA A 71 12.00 -10.24 -3.18
C ALA A 71 11.40 -9.23 -2.19
N GLN A 72 11.21 -7.99 -2.64
CA GLN A 72 10.55 -6.94 -1.85
C GLN A 72 9.08 -7.27 -1.57
N HIS A 73 8.38 -7.89 -2.54
CA HIS A 73 7.02 -8.37 -2.37
C HIS A 73 6.93 -9.46 -1.29
N LEU A 74 7.78 -10.48 -1.32
CA LEU A 74 7.76 -11.54 -0.32
C LEU A 74 8.11 -11.02 1.08
N ALA A 75 9.07 -10.08 1.19
CA ALA A 75 9.39 -9.42 2.46
C ALA A 75 8.20 -8.59 2.99
N THR A 76 7.53 -7.87 2.08
CA THR A 76 6.30 -7.13 2.38
C THR A 76 5.18 -8.06 2.85
N TRP A 77 4.99 -9.19 2.16
CA TRP A 77 3.96 -10.16 2.47
C TRP A 77 4.23 -10.86 3.81
N ASP A 78 5.49 -11.13 4.16
CA ASP A 78 5.81 -11.67 5.49
C ASP A 78 5.48 -10.67 6.61
N HIS A 79 5.67 -9.37 6.39
CA HIS A 79 5.16 -8.37 7.33
C HIS A 79 3.63 -8.35 7.36
N PHE A 80 2.99 -8.49 6.21
CA PHE A 80 1.53 -8.56 6.11
C PHE A 80 0.95 -9.77 6.85
N ARG A 81 1.65 -10.91 6.86
CA ARG A 81 1.33 -12.09 7.68
C ARG A 81 1.31 -11.77 9.18
N GLN A 82 2.22 -10.92 9.66
CA GLN A 82 2.22 -10.49 11.07
C GLN A 82 1.04 -9.56 11.38
N VAL A 83 0.75 -8.65 10.45
CA VAL A 83 -0.42 -7.75 10.49
C VAL A 83 -1.73 -8.54 10.49
N HIS A 84 -1.80 -9.64 9.73
CA HIS A 84 -2.91 -10.59 9.74
C HIS A 84 -3.12 -11.25 11.10
N GLY A 85 -2.06 -11.76 11.73
CA GLY A 85 -2.15 -12.33 13.08
C GLY A 85 -2.72 -11.35 14.10
N MET A 86 -2.36 -10.06 13.99
CA MET A 86 -2.94 -9.01 14.83
C MET A 86 -4.43 -8.81 14.58
N THR A 87 -4.88 -8.89 13.33
CA THR A 87 -6.31 -8.78 12.98
C THR A 87 -7.11 -9.95 13.54
N LEU A 88 -6.57 -11.18 13.51
CA LEU A 88 -7.22 -12.33 14.12
C LEU A 88 -7.45 -12.12 15.63
N ARG A 89 -6.45 -11.59 16.34
CA ARG A 89 -6.58 -11.25 17.77
C ARG A 89 -7.66 -10.20 18.02
N VAL A 90 -7.81 -9.23 17.12
CA VAL A 90 -8.84 -8.17 17.25
C VAL A 90 -10.22 -8.72 16.91
N LEU A 91 -10.32 -9.56 15.88
CA LEU A 91 -11.55 -10.25 15.50
C LEU A 91 -12.04 -11.18 16.62
N ASP A 92 -11.12 -11.80 17.36
CA ASP A 92 -11.48 -12.63 18.52
C ASP A 92 -12.18 -11.84 19.62
N LEU A 93 -11.93 -10.53 19.73
CA LEU A 93 -12.62 -9.66 20.69
C LEU A 93 -14.05 -9.29 20.27
N VAL A 94 -14.46 -9.58 19.03
CA VAL A 94 -15.86 -9.35 18.60
C VAL A 94 -16.76 -10.42 19.23
N PRO A 95 -17.78 -10.04 20.03
CA PRO A 95 -18.71 -10.99 20.62
C PRO A 95 -19.49 -11.75 19.54
N ALA A 96 -19.70 -13.05 19.75
CA ALA A 96 -20.31 -13.92 18.74
C ALA A 96 -21.74 -13.50 18.37
N ASP A 97 -22.49 -12.95 19.33
CA ASP A 97 -23.82 -12.40 19.19
C ASP A 97 -23.86 -10.99 18.56
N GLN A 98 -22.70 -10.38 18.32
CA GLN A 98 -22.58 -9.03 17.76
C GLN A 98 -21.94 -8.96 16.37
N ILE A 99 -21.64 -10.11 15.73
CA ILE A 99 -21.04 -10.13 14.38
C ILE A 99 -21.94 -9.44 13.32
N ASP A 100 -23.25 -9.43 13.55
CA ASP A 100 -24.26 -8.81 12.69
C ASP A 100 -24.73 -7.43 13.20
N SER A 101 -24.19 -6.96 14.32
CA SER A 101 -24.53 -5.65 14.85
C SER A 101 -23.96 -4.52 13.98
N HIS A 102 -24.52 -3.32 14.10
CA HIS A 102 -23.96 -2.09 13.53
C HIS A 102 -23.54 -1.14 14.65
N PRO A 103 -22.35 -1.34 15.26
CA PRO A 103 -21.90 -0.53 16.41
C PRO A 103 -21.78 0.95 16.06
N ILE A 104 -21.48 1.24 14.80
CA ILE A 104 -21.40 2.60 14.25
C ILE A 104 -22.43 2.72 13.12
N LEU A 105 -23.29 3.73 13.24
CA LEU A 105 -24.39 3.97 12.29
C LEU A 105 -23.86 4.16 10.85
N ASN A 106 -24.58 3.60 9.87
CA ASN A 106 -24.28 3.67 8.44
C ASN A 106 -22.92 3.06 8.03
N MET A 107 -22.33 2.22 8.87
CA MET A 107 -21.17 1.40 8.51
C MET A 107 -21.55 -0.07 8.40
N ARG A 108 -20.71 -0.85 7.71
CA ARG A 108 -20.80 -2.31 7.66
C ARG A 108 -20.87 -2.92 9.06
N SER A 109 -21.55 -4.05 9.21
CA SER A 109 -21.41 -4.90 10.40
C SER A 109 -19.99 -5.49 10.49
N PRO A 110 -19.54 -6.00 11.65
CA PRO A 110 -18.27 -6.72 11.74
C PRO A 110 -18.16 -7.87 10.71
N LYS A 111 -19.25 -8.62 10.51
CA LYS A 111 -19.29 -9.71 9.52
C LYS A 111 -19.11 -9.19 8.10
N GLU A 112 -19.85 -8.16 7.71
CA GLU A 112 -19.74 -7.51 6.40
C GLU A 112 -18.34 -6.94 6.16
N LEU A 113 -17.76 -6.28 7.17
CA LEU A 113 -16.42 -5.72 7.12
C LEU A 113 -15.37 -6.82 6.88
N ILE A 114 -15.46 -7.93 7.60
CA ILE A 114 -14.51 -9.04 7.48
C ILE A 114 -14.66 -9.79 6.16
N VAL A 115 -15.90 -9.99 5.68
CA VAL A 115 -16.14 -10.58 4.35
C VAL A 115 -15.51 -9.73 3.26
N HIS A 116 -15.77 -8.42 3.29
CA HIS A 116 -15.19 -7.49 2.34
C HIS A 116 -13.66 -7.48 2.40
N LEU A 117 -13.10 -7.40 3.61
CA LEU A 117 -11.66 -7.36 3.83
C LEU A 117 -10.95 -8.63 3.34
N TYR A 118 -11.45 -9.81 3.70
CA TYR A 118 -10.75 -11.06 3.38
C TYR A 118 -11.09 -11.62 2.00
N GLY A 119 -12.34 -11.50 1.58
CA GLY A 119 -12.78 -11.93 0.25
C GLY A 119 -12.29 -10.98 -0.82
N THR A 120 -12.89 -9.79 -0.88
CA THR A 120 -12.60 -8.81 -1.93
C THR A 120 -11.16 -8.30 -1.87
N ILE A 121 -10.70 -7.83 -0.71
CA ILE A 121 -9.40 -7.14 -0.64
C ILE A 121 -8.24 -8.13 -0.62
N VAL A 122 -8.20 -9.05 0.35
CA VAL A 122 -7.02 -9.93 0.53
C VAL A 122 -6.95 -11.02 -0.53
N ARG A 123 -7.99 -11.84 -0.71
CA ARG A 123 -7.97 -12.98 -1.62
C ARG A 123 -8.08 -12.56 -3.08
N ASP A 124 -9.16 -11.88 -3.46
CA ASP A 124 -9.49 -11.66 -4.87
C ASP A 124 -8.45 -10.76 -5.57
N ILE A 125 -7.92 -9.74 -4.89
CA ILE A 125 -6.85 -8.90 -5.47
C ILE A 125 -5.57 -9.71 -5.64
N THR A 126 -5.15 -10.49 -4.63
CA THR A 126 -3.89 -11.26 -4.71
C THR A 126 -3.95 -12.32 -5.81
N GLU A 127 -5.07 -13.04 -5.93
CA GLU A 127 -5.31 -13.99 -7.02
C GLU A 127 -5.45 -13.29 -8.38
N GLY A 128 -6.01 -12.08 -8.38
CA GLY A 128 -6.10 -11.23 -9.56
C GLY A 128 -4.75 -10.80 -10.11
N VAL A 129 -3.77 -10.50 -9.24
CA VAL A 129 -2.39 -10.20 -9.68
C VAL A 129 -1.75 -11.43 -10.34
N VAL A 130 -1.97 -12.63 -9.80
CA VAL A 130 -1.43 -13.87 -10.40
C VAL A 130 -2.08 -14.17 -11.75
N SER A 131 -3.41 -13.99 -11.85
CA SER A 131 -4.18 -14.36 -13.04
C SER A 131 -4.33 -13.25 -14.09
N GLY A 132 -3.93 -12.02 -13.77
CA GLY A 132 -4.09 -10.83 -14.61
C GLY A 132 -5.47 -10.18 -14.58
N ALA A 133 -6.41 -10.68 -13.75
CA ALA A 133 -7.74 -10.11 -13.60
C ALA A 133 -8.34 -10.37 -12.21
N ILE A 134 -8.77 -9.31 -11.52
CA ILE A 134 -9.49 -9.40 -10.25
C ILE A 134 -10.93 -9.83 -10.54
N ARG A 135 -11.33 -10.97 -9.98
CA ARG A 135 -12.71 -11.46 -10.04
C ARG A 135 -13.32 -11.25 -8.67
N ALA A 136 -14.17 -10.24 -8.54
CA ALA A 136 -14.89 -10.01 -7.29
C ALA A 136 -15.89 -11.15 -7.07
N GLU A 137 -15.77 -11.85 -5.95
CA GLU A 137 -16.83 -12.74 -5.51
C GLU A 137 -18.09 -11.95 -5.11
N ASP A 138 -19.24 -12.63 -5.16
CA ASP A 138 -20.49 -12.07 -4.67
C ASP A 138 -20.49 -12.07 -3.13
N ASP A 139 -20.19 -10.90 -2.56
CA ASP A 139 -20.23 -10.65 -1.12
C ASP A 139 -21.61 -10.98 -0.53
N VAL A 140 -22.71 -10.75 -1.25
CA VAL A 140 -24.08 -11.02 -0.76
C VAL A 140 -24.28 -12.53 -0.60
N ALA A 141 -23.90 -13.31 -1.61
CA ALA A 141 -23.96 -14.76 -1.55
C ALA A 141 -23.05 -15.31 -0.43
N THR A 142 -21.86 -14.74 -0.26
CA THR A 142 -20.94 -15.12 0.82
C THR A 142 -21.52 -14.77 2.20
N LEU A 143 -22.10 -13.59 2.39
CA LEU A 143 -22.71 -13.20 3.66
C LEU A 143 -23.90 -14.11 4.02
N ALA A 144 -24.68 -14.52 3.03
CA ALA A 144 -25.84 -15.38 3.24
C ALA A 144 -25.46 -16.75 3.84
N ARG A 145 -24.27 -17.29 3.56
CA ARG A 145 -23.80 -18.59 4.11
C ARG A 145 -23.13 -18.50 5.48
N LEU A 146 -22.69 -17.34 5.94
CA LEU A 146 -21.98 -17.18 7.22
C LEU A 146 -22.97 -16.83 8.34
N LYS A 147 -23.25 -17.81 9.22
CA LYS A 147 -24.27 -17.68 10.28
C LYS A 147 -23.67 -17.46 11.66
N THR A 148 -22.45 -17.92 11.88
CA THR A 148 -21.79 -17.89 13.18
C THR A 148 -20.40 -17.25 13.11
N LYS A 149 -19.87 -16.83 14.27
CA LYS A 149 -18.46 -16.40 14.38
C LYS A 149 -17.50 -17.50 13.92
N GLY A 150 -17.84 -18.77 14.16
CA GLY A 150 -17.07 -19.91 13.66
C GLY A 150 -17.03 -19.97 12.14
N ASP A 151 -18.15 -19.70 11.45
CA ASP A 151 -18.19 -19.65 9.98
C ASP A 151 -17.33 -18.50 9.45
N LEU A 152 -17.39 -17.35 10.11
CA LEU A 152 -16.58 -16.18 9.75
C LEU A 152 -15.08 -16.46 9.91
N LEU A 153 -14.67 -17.12 10.99
CA LEU A 153 -13.26 -17.49 11.21
C LEU A 153 -12.77 -18.54 10.19
N ARG A 154 -13.61 -19.50 9.80
CA ARG A 154 -13.27 -20.43 8.70
C ARG A 154 -13.12 -19.68 7.38
N PHE A 155 -14.03 -18.78 7.04
CA PHE A 155 -13.94 -17.94 5.85
C PHE A 155 -12.65 -17.12 5.81
N VAL A 156 -12.26 -16.51 6.93
CA VAL A 156 -11.00 -15.77 7.08
C VAL A 156 -9.81 -16.68 6.82
N THR A 157 -9.81 -17.89 7.39
CA THR A 157 -8.72 -18.88 7.23
C THR A 157 -8.60 -19.34 5.78
N GLU A 158 -9.73 -19.67 5.13
CA GLU A 158 -9.79 -20.08 3.73
C GLU A 158 -9.28 -18.98 2.80
N SER A 159 -9.79 -17.75 2.98
CA SER A 159 -9.40 -16.59 2.19
C SER A 159 -7.92 -16.24 2.36
N TRP A 160 -7.43 -16.26 3.60
CA TRP A 160 -6.01 -16.04 3.89
C TRP A 160 -5.13 -17.13 3.26
N THR A 161 -5.50 -18.40 3.39
CA THR A 161 -4.74 -19.52 2.82
C THR A 161 -4.64 -19.42 1.29
N ALA A 162 -5.74 -19.03 0.64
CA ALA A 162 -5.77 -18.79 -0.80
C ALA A 162 -4.87 -17.60 -1.19
N ALA A 163 -4.99 -16.49 -0.48
CA ALA A 163 -4.17 -15.30 -0.70
C ALA A 163 -2.67 -15.56 -0.45
N ASP A 164 -2.30 -16.27 0.62
CA ASP A 164 -0.91 -16.57 0.97
C ASP A 164 -0.24 -17.44 -0.10
N ARG A 165 -0.96 -18.47 -0.58
CA ARG A 165 -0.53 -19.29 -1.72
C ARG A 165 -0.34 -18.44 -2.97
N ALA A 166 -1.30 -17.56 -3.29
CA ALA A 166 -1.23 -16.68 -4.46
C ALA A 166 -0.07 -15.68 -4.35
N ALA A 167 0.12 -15.07 -3.19
CA ALA A 167 1.23 -14.15 -2.93
C ALA A 167 2.59 -14.82 -3.13
N GLY A 168 2.73 -16.08 -2.72
CA GLY A 168 3.92 -16.89 -2.98
C GLY A 168 4.17 -17.16 -4.48
N ALA A 169 3.13 -17.14 -5.31
CA ALA A 169 3.21 -17.39 -6.76
C ALA A 169 3.49 -16.12 -7.60
N ILE A 170 3.34 -14.92 -7.03
CA ILE A 170 3.50 -13.65 -7.77
C ILE A 170 4.94 -13.45 -8.27
N THR A 171 5.13 -13.42 -9.59
CA THR A 171 6.43 -13.19 -10.23
C THR A 171 6.73 -11.70 -10.44
N ASP A 172 7.99 -11.36 -10.76
CA ASP A 172 8.33 -10.00 -11.19
C ASP A 172 7.48 -9.55 -12.40
N ALA A 173 7.25 -10.46 -13.35
CA ALA A 173 6.42 -10.18 -14.51
C ALA A 173 4.97 -9.88 -14.12
N ALA A 174 4.39 -10.65 -13.20
CA ALA A 174 3.02 -10.41 -12.71
C ALA A 174 2.91 -9.06 -11.95
N LEU A 175 3.92 -8.69 -11.18
CA LEU A 175 3.97 -7.38 -10.51
C LEU A 175 3.97 -6.22 -11.49
N GLN A 176 4.68 -6.33 -12.62
CA GLN A 176 4.76 -5.26 -13.62
C GLN A 176 3.61 -5.30 -14.64
N ALA A 177 2.90 -6.41 -14.75
CA ALA A 177 1.80 -6.58 -15.69
C ALA A 177 0.57 -5.75 -15.30
N SER A 178 -0.21 -5.38 -16.31
CA SER A 178 -1.52 -4.76 -16.13
C SER A 178 -2.53 -5.80 -15.65
N VAL A 179 -3.25 -5.51 -14.58
CA VAL A 179 -4.31 -6.33 -13.98
C VAL A 179 -5.65 -5.69 -14.29
N LYS A 180 -6.56 -6.46 -14.88
CA LYS A 180 -7.95 -6.03 -15.11
C LYS A 180 -8.67 -5.93 -13.78
N THR A 181 -9.39 -4.84 -13.56
CA THR A 181 -10.12 -4.61 -12.32
C THR A 181 -11.62 -4.45 -12.57
N PRO A 182 -12.47 -4.78 -11.57
CA PRO A 182 -13.91 -4.54 -11.68
C PRO A 182 -14.27 -3.04 -11.60
N TRP A 183 -13.32 -2.16 -11.34
CA TRP A 183 -13.55 -0.71 -11.13
C TRP A 183 -13.50 0.11 -12.41
N GLY A 184 -13.44 -0.53 -13.59
CA GLY A 184 -13.49 0.14 -14.89
C GLY A 184 -12.16 0.69 -15.38
N PHE A 185 -11.06 0.36 -14.73
CA PHE A 185 -9.70 0.65 -15.19
C PHE A 185 -8.75 -0.49 -14.87
N ASP A 186 -7.57 -0.49 -15.49
CA ASP A 186 -6.53 -1.46 -15.18
C ASP A 186 -5.47 -0.85 -14.26
N MET A 187 -4.82 -1.70 -13.45
CA MET A 187 -3.71 -1.28 -12.59
C MET A 187 -2.52 -2.23 -12.71
N PRO A 188 -1.27 -1.76 -12.62
CA PRO A 188 -0.13 -2.64 -12.46
C PRO A 188 -0.27 -3.50 -11.20
N GLY A 189 0.23 -4.74 -11.24
CA GLY A 189 0.20 -5.65 -10.09
C GLY A 189 0.84 -5.06 -8.83
N THR A 190 1.91 -4.26 -8.97
CA THR A 190 2.52 -3.50 -7.87
C THR A 190 1.54 -2.55 -7.16
N VAL A 191 0.69 -1.86 -7.93
CA VAL A 191 -0.35 -0.97 -7.41
C VAL A 191 -1.44 -1.78 -6.72
N CYS A 192 -1.88 -2.90 -7.32
CA CYS A 192 -2.84 -3.81 -6.69
C CYS A 192 -2.34 -4.31 -5.33
N MET A 193 -1.06 -4.69 -5.21
CA MET A 193 -0.48 -5.11 -3.92
C MET A 193 -0.43 -3.97 -2.89
N SER A 194 -0.30 -2.72 -3.35
CA SER A 194 -0.30 -1.54 -2.48
C SER A 194 -1.71 -1.24 -1.97
N VAL A 195 -2.72 -1.38 -2.83
CA VAL A 195 -4.15 -1.26 -2.46
C VAL A 195 -4.51 -2.26 -1.36
N ILE A 196 -4.06 -3.53 -1.46
CA ILE A 196 -4.30 -4.52 -0.40
C ILE A 196 -3.83 -3.99 0.95
N ARG A 197 -2.62 -3.43 1.01
CA ARG A 197 -2.05 -2.93 2.27
C ARG A 197 -2.89 -1.78 2.83
N ASP A 198 -3.18 -0.78 2.01
CA ASP A 198 -3.85 0.45 2.45
C ASP A 198 -5.28 0.15 2.93
N GLU A 199 -6.05 -0.59 2.13
CA GLU A 199 -7.41 -1.02 2.47
C GLU A 199 -7.43 -1.92 3.70
N TYR A 200 -6.41 -2.77 3.87
CA TYR A 200 -6.33 -3.63 5.04
C TYR A 200 -6.09 -2.85 6.33
N PHE A 201 -5.17 -1.89 6.34
CA PHE A 201 -4.97 -1.04 7.51
C PHE A 201 -6.19 -0.16 7.79
N HIS A 202 -6.82 0.37 6.74
CA HIS A 202 -8.06 1.13 6.83
C HIS A 202 -9.17 0.34 7.54
N HIS A 203 -9.50 -0.84 7.03
CA HIS A 203 -10.58 -1.67 7.57
C HIS A 203 -10.22 -2.33 8.91
N ARG A 204 -8.95 -2.67 9.15
CA ARG A 204 -8.51 -3.09 10.49
C ARG A 204 -8.71 -1.96 11.50
N GLY A 205 -8.43 -0.71 11.14
CA GLY A 205 -8.74 0.45 11.98
C GLY A 205 -10.22 0.55 12.33
N GLN A 206 -11.12 0.29 11.38
CA GLN A 206 -12.56 0.22 11.63
C GLN A 206 -12.92 -0.89 12.62
N LEU A 207 -12.32 -2.09 12.47
CA LEU A 207 -12.54 -3.19 13.41
C LEU A 207 -12.10 -2.84 14.84
N TYR A 208 -11.00 -2.10 15.01
CA TYR A 208 -10.58 -1.58 16.31
C TYR A 208 -11.64 -0.65 16.93
N ALA A 209 -12.22 0.23 16.12
CA ALA A 209 -13.29 1.11 16.57
C ALA A 209 -14.54 0.32 16.99
N TYR A 210 -14.89 -0.74 16.26
CA TYR A 210 -16.01 -1.63 16.64
C TYR A 210 -15.75 -2.31 17.98
N VAL A 211 -14.57 -2.91 18.17
CA VAL A 211 -14.22 -3.57 19.44
C VAL A 211 -14.33 -2.59 20.61
N ARG A 212 -13.86 -1.34 20.45
CA ARG A 212 -14.01 -0.31 21.48
C ARG A 212 -15.47 0.04 21.77
N GLN A 213 -16.29 0.19 20.73
CA GLN A 213 -17.71 0.49 20.88
C GLN A 213 -18.49 -0.64 21.55
N MET A 214 -18.06 -1.89 21.36
CA MET A 214 -18.61 -3.09 22.02
C MET A 214 -18.08 -3.28 23.46
N GLY A 215 -17.27 -2.36 23.99
CA GLY A 215 -16.70 -2.42 25.33
C GLY A 215 -15.39 -3.22 25.45
N GLY A 216 -14.83 -3.69 24.34
CA GLY A 216 -13.54 -4.39 24.32
C GLY A 216 -12.33 -3.45 24.33
N ALA A 217 -11.16 -4.00 24.68
CA ALA A 217 -9.88 -3.31 24.61
C ALA A 217 -8.97 -4.00 23.58
N PRO A 218 -8.89 -3.50 22.33
CA PRO A 218 -8.01 -4.09 21.33
C PRO A 218 -6.53 -3.95 21.74
N PRO A 219 -5.68 -4.90 21.33
CA PRO A 219 -4.24 -4.86 21.61
C PRO A 219 -3.56 -3.67 20.93
N MET A 220 -2.33 -3.36 21.32
CA MET A 220 -1.52 -2.36 20.61
C MET A 220 -1.26 -2.85 19.17
N MET A 221 -1.48 -2.00 18.17
CA MET A 221 -1.56 -2.42 16.76
C MET A 221 -0.26 -2.99 16.14
N TRP A 222 0.87 -2.84 16.84
CA TRP A 222 2.20 -3.33 16.47
C TRP A 222 2.72 -4.43 17.41
N ASP A 223 1.86 -4.99 18.26
CA ASP A 223 2.21 -6.04 19.23
C ASP A 223 2.37 -7.44 18.58
N PHE A 224 3.28 -7.56 17.61
CA PHE A 224 3.46 -8.79 16.83
C PHE A 224 4.05 -9.95 17.63
N GLU A 225 4.71 -9.69 18.75
CA GLU A 225 5.35 -10.71 19.59
C GLU A 225 4.32 -11.66 20.23
N HIS A 226 3.13 -11.15 20.53
CA HIS A 226 2.04 -11.93 21.14
C HIS A 226 1.06 -12.52 20.11
N ASN A 227 1.39 -12.49 18.82
CA ASN A 227 0.66 -13.27 17.81
C ASN A 227 0.78 -14.79 18.08
N ALA A 228 -0.09 -15.58 17.44
CA ALA A 228 0.13 -17.02 17.33
C ALA A 228 1.50 -17.30 16.65
N PRO A 229 2.20 -18.39 17.00
CA PRO A 229 3.58 -18.64 16.56
C PRO A 229 3.82 -18.46 15.05
N GLU A 230 2.89 -18.93 14.24
CA GLU A 230 2.90 -18.87 12.79
C GLU A 230 2.73 -17.45 12.21
N PHE A 231 2.34 -16.46 13.03
CA PHE A 231 2.18 -15.04 12.67
C PHE A 231 3.16 -14.11 13.41
N ARG A 232 4.10 -14.66 14.18
CA ARG A 232 5.16 -13.86 14.81
C ARG A 232 6.21 -13.40 13.79
N PRO A 233 6.97 -12.33 14.09
CA PRO A 233 8.18 -12.02 13.34
C PRO A 233 9.08 -13.26 13.32
N ARG A 234 9.58 -13.63 12.14
CA ARG A 234 10.58 -14.70 12.05
C ARG A 234 11.89 -14.15 12.62
N GLU A 235 12.59 -14.94 13.42
CA GLU A 235 13.94 -14.59 13.84
C GLU A 235 14.78 -14.28 12.59
N ARG A 236 15.50 -13.16 12.60
CA ARG A 236 16.48 -12.91 11.55
C ARG A 236 17.51 -14.04 11.67
N GLN A 237 17.62 -14.89 10.65
CA GLN A 237 18.79 -15.73 10.53
C GLN A 237 19.99 -14.78 10.52
N THR A 238 20.78 -14.79 11.59
CA THR A 238 22.08 -14.13 11.59
C THR A 238 22.89 -14.85 10.54
N ALA A 239 23.24 -14.11 9.48
CA ALA A 239 24.15 -14.56 8.43
C ALA A 239 25.55 -14.82 8.98
#